data_AF-A0A7C2I8G8-F1
#
_entry.id   AF-A0A7C2I8G8-F1
#
_cell.length_a   1.000
_cell.length_b   1.000
_cell.length_c   1.000
_cell.angle_alpha   90.00
_cell.angle_beta   90.00
_cell.angle_gamma   90.00
#
_symmetry.space_group_name_H-M   'P 1'
#
loop_
_entity.id
_entity.type
_entity.pdbx_description
1 polymer ?
#
loop_
_entity_poly.entity_id
_entity_poly.type
_entity_poly.pdbx_seq_one_letter_code
_entity_poly.pdbx_strand_id
1 'polypeptide(L)'
;MPKAVQSSARTTLKDIEDEIRRKWRHATELTHPQTIYLARNAGLVNLRFFAVISNKSTLGAYSERIARDPEKFYNKCAVYLLEKVGKYVSQVGYAEEPPDVVFEARNHDYGALRRYVMKIKENPMHREANHLSIFDPSLIVSHSKGEEPLLKYADIASYSVYQCANKSKANYFIPEPRYLLELSKRFGADESGKVLNTGIKCIHKLSDLQLDPDIESVLTGLRADPPPPGRA
;
A
#
# COMPACT_ATOMS: atom_id res chain seq x y z
N MET A 1 -6.79 9.73 11.23
CA MET A 1 -7.95 8.79 11.22
C MET A 1 -8.74 8.95 12.52
N PRO A 2 -10.09 9.02 12.50
CA PRO A 2 -10.87 9.18 13.73
C PRO A 2 -10.62 8.04 14.73
N LYS A 3 -10.48 8.36 16.02
CA LYS A 3 -10.17 7.38 17.08
C LYS A 3 -11.14 6.19 17.11
N ALA A 4 -12.43 6.45 16.87
CA ALA A 4 -13.45 5.40 16.82
C ALA A 4 -13.19 4.35 15.71
N VAL A 5 -12.69 4.78 14.54
CA VAL A 5 -12.38 3.86 13.44
C VAL A 5 -11.15 3.02 13.76
N GLN A 6 -10.14 3.62 14.41
CA GLN A 6 -8.96 2.88 14.88
C GLN A 6 -9.34 1.83 15.92
N SER A 7 -10.19 2.18 16.90
CA SER A 7 -10.68 1.23 17.90
C SER A 7 -11.45 0.07 17.27
N SER A 8 -12.37 0.36 16.32
CA SER A 8 -13.09 -0.68 15.58
C SER A 8 -12.16 -1.60 14.81
N ALA A 9 -11.17 -1.05 14.10
CA ALA A 9 -10.17 -1.85 13.38
C ALA A 9 -9.32 -2.73 14.30
N ARG A 10 -8.95 -2.23 15.49
CA ARG A 10 -8.23 -3.04 16.49
C ARG A 10 -9.08 -4.19 17.03
N THR A 11 -10.36 -3.95 17.28
CA THR A 11 -11.30 -5.01 17.70
C THR A 11 -11.43 -6.08 16.63
N THR A 12 -11.69 -5.69 15.37
CA THR A 12 -11.77 -6.65 14.26
C THR A 12 -10.49 -7.46 14.10
N LEU A 13 -9.32 -6.84 14.22
CA LEU A 13 -8.06 -7.55 14.14
C LEU A 13 -7.90 -8.59 15.26
N LYS A 14 -8.32 -8.25 16.48
CA LYS A 14 -8.32 -9.16 17.62
C LYS A 14 -9.27 -10.34 17.38
N ASP A 15 -10.48 -10.08 16.90
CA ASP A 15 -11.47 -11.13 16.61
C ASP A 15 -10.93 -12.11 15.55
N ILE A 16 -10.19 -11.60 14.54
CA ILE A 16 -9.53 -12.44 13.54
C ILE A 16 -8.43 -13.30 14.18
N GLU A 17 -7.61 -12.74 15.08
CA GLU A 17 -6.57 -13.49 15.80
C GLU A 17 -7.15 -14.61 16.66
N ASP A 18 -8.26 -14.33 17.35
CA ASP A 18 -8.96 -15.29 18.20
C ASP A 18 -9.55 -16.43 17.35
N GLU A 19 -10.17 -16.13 16.20
CA GLU A 19 -10.71 -17.15 15.28
C GLU A 19 -9.60 -18.00 14.63
N ILE A 20 -8.50 -17.38 14.17
CA ILE A 20 -7.35 -18.09 13.62
C ILE A 20 -6.61 -18.90 14.70
N ARG A 21 -6.83 -18.56 15.98
CA ARG A 21 -6.15 -19.12 17.17
C ARG A 21 -4.64 -18.94 17.13
N ARG A 22 -4.18 -17.82 16.54
CA ARG A 22 -2.75 -17.50 16.42
C ARG A 22 -2.56 -16.01 16.26
N LYS A 23 -1.57 -15.49 16.99
CA LYS A 23 -0.96 -14.18 16.68
C LYS A 23 0.10 -14.37 15.60
N TRP A 24 0.00 -13.62 14.52
CA TRP A 24 1.01 -13.57 13.46
C TRP A 24 1.66 -12.19 13.43
N ARG A 25 2.88 -12.11 12.90
CA ARG A 25 3.53 -10.81 12.66
C ARG A 25 3.52 -10.41 11.19
N HIS A 26 3.49 -11.38 10.28
CA HIS A 26 3.35 -11.17 8.83
C HIS A 26 2.28 -12.09 8.24
N ALA A 27 1.64 -11.64 7.17
CA ALA A 27 0.70 -12.44 6.38
C ALA A 27 1.36 -13.67 5.75
N THR A 28 2.68 -13.64 5.52
CA THR A 28 3.47 -14.81 5.09
C THR A 28 3.49 -15.95 6.12
N GLU A 29 3.21 -15.66 7.39
CA GLU A 29 3.15 -16.67 8.46
C GLU A 29 1.82 -17.44 8.47
N LEU A 30 0.81 -16.96 7.73
CA LEU A 30 -0.53 -17.54 7.65
C LEU A 30 -0.61 -18.58 6.53
N THR A 31 -1.43 -19.59 6.73
CA THR A 31 -1.79 -20.54 5.66
C THR A 31 -2.70 -19.86 4.63
N HIS A 32 -2.89 -20.48 3.46
CA HIS A 32 -3.78 -19.95 2.42
C HIS A 32 -5.22 -19.70 2.94
N PRO A 33 -5.91 -20.66 3.61
CA PRO A 33 -7.23 -20.40 4.19
C PRO A 33 -7.25 -19.27 5.22
N GLN A 34 -6.24 -19.19 6.08
CA GLN A 34 -6.11 -18.11 7.07
C GLN A 34 -5.91 -16.75 6.41
N THR A 35 -5.14 -16.70 5.32
CA THR A 35 -4.90 -15.48 4.55
C THR A 35 -6.18 -15.01 3.86
N ILE A 36 -6.97 -15.92 3.27
CA ILE A 36 -8.30 -15.59 2.71
C ILE A 36 -9.21 -15.04 3.81
N TYR A 37 -9.27 -15.70 4.96
CA TYR A 37 -10.08 -15.26 6.09
C TYR A 37 -9.70 -13.85 6.56
N LEU A 38 -8.41 -13.59 6.73
CA LEU A 38 -7.90 -12.25 7.04
C LEU A 38 -8.26 -11.23 5.96
N ALA A 39 -8.02 -11.53 4.69
CA ALA A 39 -8.29 -10.62 3.57
C ALA A 39 -9.78 -10.26 3.48
N ARG A 40 -10.67 -11.25 3.62
CA ARG A 40 -12.12 -11.04 3.60
C ARG A 40 -12.59 -10.13 4.73
N ASN A 41 -12.13 -10.38 5.96
CA ASN A 41 -12.52 -9.58 7.12
C ASN A 41 -11.90 -8.17 7.09
N ALA A 42 -10.65 -8.05 6.64
CA ALA A 42 -10.01 -6.75 6.40
C ALA A 42 -10.75 -5.93 5.34
N GLY A 43 -11.33 -6.59 4.33
CA GLY A 43 -12.21 -5.97 3.33
C GLY A 43 -13.51 -5.37 3.91
N LEU A 44 -13.90 -5.76 5.12
CA LEU A 44 -15.09 -5.20 5.80
C LEU A 44 -14.78 -3.95 6.62
N VAL A 45 -13.53 -3.78 7.07
CA VAL A 45 -13.11 -2.64 7.88
C VAL A 45 -13.16 -1.35 7.05
N ASN A 46 -13.53 -0.24 7.69
CA ASN A 46 -13.52 1.08 7.07
C ASN A 46 -12.09 1.64 6.90
N LEU A 47 -11.33 0.99 6.03
CA LEU A 47 -9.96 1.33 5.65
C LEU A 47 -9.87 1.53 4.14
N ARG A 48 -8.84 2.27 3.71
CA ARG A 48 -8.46 2.37 2.30
C ARG A 48 -7.05 1.87 2.07
N PHE A 49 -6.92 0.91 1.16
CA PHE A 49 -5.64 0.33 0.80
C PHE A 49 -5.04 1.03 -0.41
N PHE A 50 -3.72 1.21 -0.35
CA PHE A 50 -2.91 1.69 -1.44
C PHE A 50 -1.68 0.79 -1.55
N ALA A 51 -1.25 0.52 -2.78
CA ALA A 51 -0.08 -0.31 -3.03
C ALA A 51 0.69 0.17 -4.24
N VAL A 52 1.97 -0.18 -4.26
CA VAL A 52 2.85 0.02 -5.40
C VAL A 52 3.38 -1.35 -5.83
N ILE A 53 3.27 -1.66 -7.11
CA ILE A 53 3.86 -2.86 -7.71
C ILE A 53 5.09 -2.43 -8.49
N SER A 54 6.22 -3.06 -8.18
CA SER A 54 7.48 -2.81 -8.89
C SER A 54 8.16 -4.11 -9.22
N ASN A 55 8.62 -4.25 -10.46
CA ASN A 55 9.56 -5.30 -10.82
C ASN A 55 10.97 -4.71 -10.86
N LYS A 56 11.88 -5.21 -10.01
CA LYS A 56 13.25 -4.68 -9.95
C LYS A 56 14.02 -4.88 -11.26
N SER A 57 13.70 -5.93 -12.03
CA SER A 57 14.35 -6.19 -13.31
C SER A 57 14.03 -5.11 -14.35
N THR A 58 12.93 -4.37 -14.19
CA THR A 58 12.49 -3.35 -15.15
C THR A 58 12.88 -1.93 -14.79
N LEU A 59 13.70 -1.77 -13.74
CA LEU A 59 14.23 -0.46 -13.34
C LEU A 59 15.28 0.10 -14.32
N GLY A 60 15.93 -0.75 -15.12
CA GLY A 60 16.87 -0.34 -16.18
C GLY A 60 17.84 0.77 -15.75
N ALA A 61 17.90 1.85 -16.55
CA ALA A 61 18.74 3.03 -16.30
C ALA A 61 18.49 3.73 -14.96
N TYR A 62 17.29 3.60 -14.36
CA TYR A 62 17.04 4.16 -13.03
C TYR A 62 17.87 3.44 -11.96
N SER A 63 17.97 2.11 -12.06
CA SER A 63 18.78 1.29 -11.15
C SER A 63 20.24 1.74 -11.16
N GLU A 64 20.78 2.05 -12.35
CA GLU A 64 22.13 2.56 -12.52
C GLU A 64 22.30 3.97 -11.94
N ARG A 65 21.33 4.86 -12.19
CA ARG A 65 21.34 6.24 -11.66
C ARG A 65 21.37 6.29 -10.13
N ILE A 66 20.72 5.33 -9.46
CA ILE A 66 20.75 5.23 -8.00
C ILE A 66 21.92 4.37 -7.49
N ALA A 67 22.83 3.93 -8.36
CA ALA A 67 23.92 3.00 -8.04
C ALA A 67 23.43 1.69 -7.37
N ARG A 68 22.25 1.22 -7.80
CA ARG A 68 21.56 0.02 -7.26
C ARG A 68 21.31 0.09 -5.74
N ASP A 69 21.25 1.30 -5.20
CA ASP A 69 21.03 1.56 -3.77
C ASP A 69 19.59 1.20 -3.35
N PRO A 70 19.41 0.17 -2.50
CA PRO A 70 18.08 -0.27 -2.08
C PRO A 70 17.35 0.78 -1.23
N GLU A 71 18.06 1.64 -0.51
CA GLU A 71 17.48 2.71 0.31
C GLU A 71 16.81 3.76 -0.57
N LYS A 72 17.52 4.20 -1.63
CA LYS A 72 16.97 5.15 -2.61
C LYS A 72 15.78 4.58 -3.37
N PHE A 73 15.84 3.28 -3.69
CA PHE A 73 14.72 2.59 -4.31
C PHE A 73 13.50 2.57 -3.38
N TYR A 74 13.68 2.17 -2.12
CA TYR A 74 12.64 2.18 -1.11
C TYR A 74 12.02 3.57 -0.94
N ASN A 75 12.87 4.60 -0.79
CA ASN A 75 12.45 6.00 -0.66
C ASN A 75 11.55 6.44 -1.83
N LYS A 76 11.91 6.03 -3.05
CA LYS A 76 11.10 6.37 -4.23
C LYS A 76 9.74 5.66 -4.23
N CYS A 77 9.71 4.38 -3.85
CA CYS A 77 8.46 3.63 -3.71
C CYS A 77 7.56 4.20 -2.61
N ALA A 78 8.13 4.55 -1.45
CA ALA A 78 7.42 5.18 -0.35
C ALA A 78 6.81 6.52 -0.78
N VAL A 79 7.58 7.36 -1.47
CA VAL A 79 7.07 8.63 -2.03
C VAL A 79 5.91 8.39 -3.00
N TYR A 80 6.03 7.44 -3.93
CA TYR A 80 4.93 7.11 -4.83
C TYR A 80 3.66 6.66 -4.10
N LEU A 81 3.80 5.92 -3.01
CA LEU A 81 2.68 5.52 -2.18
C LEU A 81 2.06 6.73 -1.47
N LEU A 82 2.89 7.60 -0.88
CA LEU A 82 2.45 8.83 -0.22
C LEU A 82 1.76 9.79 -1.19
N GLU A 83 2.22 9.92 -2.44
CA GLU A 83 1.54 10.72 -3.46
C GLU A 83 0.10 10.21 -3.70
N LYS A 84 -0.10 8.88 -3.79
CA LYS A 84 -1.42 8.29 -4.00
C LYS A 84 -2.33 8.45 -2.79
N VAL A 85 -1.80 8.23 -1.59
CA VAL A 85 -2.53 8.48 -0.34
C VAL A 85 -2.89 9.97 -0.23
N GLY A 86 -1.93 10.86 -0.49
CA GLY A 86 -2.12 12.31 -0.38
C GLY A 86 -3.16 12.84 -1.35
N LYS A 87 -3.17 12.33 -2.59
CA LYS A 87 -4.20 12.63 -3.58
C LYS A 87 -5.58 12.24 -3.08
N TYR A 88 -5.73 11.01 -2.57
CA TYR A 88 -7.00 10.53 -2.05
C TYR A 88 -7.47 11.34 -0.84
N VAL A 89 -6.60 11.57 0.14
CA VAL A 89 -6.91 12.34 1.37
C VAL A 89 -7.35 13.76 1.03
N SER A 90 -6.70 14.40 0.06
CA SER A 90 -7.07 15.72 -0.44
C SER A 90 -8.47 15.72 -1.08
N GLN A 91 -8.79 14.70 -1.88
CA GLN A 91 -10.09 14.59 -2.56
C GLN A 91 -11.26 14.40 -1.60
N VAL A 92 -11.06 13.66 -0.49
CA VAL A 92 -12.12 13.39 0.48
C VAL A 92 -12.27 14.46 1.56
N GLY A 93 -11.43 15.50 1.55
CA GLY A 93 -11.50 16.62 2.50
C GLY A 93 -10.94 16.32 3.90
N TYR A 94 -9.92 15.47 4.02
CA TYR A 94 -9.23 15.19 5.30
C TYR A 94 -7.83 15.81 5.37
N ALA A 95 -7.59 16.91 4.66
CA ALA A 95 -6.28 17.55 4.55
C ALA A 95 -6.08 18.76 5.50
N GLU A 96 -7.02 19.03 6.40
CA GLU A 96 -6.94 20.17 7.35
C GLU A 96 -5.80 19.99 8.38
N GLU A 97 -5.58 18.75 8.82
CA GLU A 97 -4.47 18.38 9.69
C GLU A 97 -3.56 17.36 8.97
N PRO A 98 -2.23 17.50 9.10
CA PRO A 98 -1.32 16.56 8.48
C PRO A 98 -1.49 15.16 9.10
N PRO A 99 -1.63 14.10 8.29
CA PRO A 99 -1.82 12.76 8.81
C PRO A 99 -0.51 12.17 9.34
N ASP A 100 -0.60 11.41 10.43
CA ASP A 100 0.49 10.56 10.91
C ASP A 100 0.83 9.49 9.86
N VAL A 101 2.13 9.27 9.64
CA VAL A 101 2.62 8.23 8.74
C VAL A 101 3.48 7.27 9.53
N VAL A 102 2.94 6.07 9.75
CA VAL A 102 3.62 5.01 10.51
C VAL A 102 4.15 3.94 9.57
N PHE A 103 5.47 3.75 9.59
CA PHE A 103 6.13 2.62 8.93
C PHE A 103 6.42 1.51 9.94
N GLU A 104 6.36 0.26 9.48
CA GLU A 104 7.03 -0.84 10.19
C GLU A 104 8.55 -0.65 10.08
N ALA A 105 9.25 -0.63 11.21
CA ALA A 105 10.69 -0.44 11.28
C ALA A 105 11.45 -1.59 10.62
N ARG A 106 12.40 -1.23 9.76
CA ARG A 106 13.33 -2.13 9.05
C ARG A 106 14.74 -1.56 9.13
N ASN A 107 15.70 -2.28 8.57
CA ASN A 107 17.03 -1.74 8.32
C ASN A 107 16.98 -0.70 7.18
N HIS A 108 16.47 0.50 7.50
CA HIS A 108 16.22 1.60 6.57
C HIS A 108 16.44 2.95 7.27
N ASP A 109 17.06 3.93 6.59
CA ASP A 109 17.25 5.29 7.13
C ASP A 109 15.99 6.14 6.94
N TYR A 110 15.05 6.04 7.88
CA TYR A 110 13.84 6.88 7.91
C TYR A 110 14.16 8.38 8.08
N GLY A 111 15.35 8.75 8.57
CA GLY A 111 15.82 10.14 8.56
C GLY A 111 16.09 10.63 7.13
N ALA A 112 16.74 9.81 6.31
CA ALA A 112 16.93 10.08 4.89
C ALA A 112 15.60 10.14 4.13
N LEU A 113 14.64 9.25 4.43
CA LEU A 113 13.30 9.31 3.86
C LEU A 113 12.62 10.66 4.16
N ARG A 114 12.64 11.11 5.42
CA ARG A 114 12.05 12.40 5.82
C ARG A 114 12.66 13.57 5.08
N ARG A 115 14.00 13.64 5.01
CA ARG A 115 14.71 14.68 4.22
C ARG A 115 14.37 14.61 2.74
N TYR A 116 14.21 13.40 2.19
CA TYR A 116 13.84 13.20 0.80
C TYR A 116 12.42 13.70 0.51
N VAL A 117 11.44 13.37 1.35
CA VAL A 117 10.07 13.89 1.24
C VAL A 117 10.05 15.42 1.34
N MET A 118 10.76 15.99 2.31
CA MET A 118 10.89 17.45 2.49
C MET A 118 11.42 18.13 1.22
N LYS A 119 12.51 17.61 0.64
CA LYS A 119 13.09 18.14 -0.59
C LYS A 119 12.13 18.09 -1.79
N ILE A 120 11.32 17.04 -1.91
CA ILE A 120 10.32 16.94 -2.98
C ILE A 120 9.19 17.94 -2.76
N LYS A 121 8.78 18.17 -1.51
CA LYS A 121 7.76 19.19 -1.17
C LYS A 121 8.22 20.60 -1.52
N GLU A 122 9.49 20.93 -1.23
CA GLU A 122 10.07 22.25 -1.55
C GLU A 122 10.20 22.49 -3.05
N ASN A 123 10.46 21.44 -3.83
CA ASN A 123 10.61 21.54 -5.29
C ASN A 123 9.94 20.36 -6.02
N PRO A 124 8.60 20.40 -6.18
CA PRO A 124 7.85 19.33 -6.81
C PRO A 124 8.09 19.31 -8.33
N MET A 125 8.92 18.37 -8.79
CA MET A 125 9.29 18.26 -10.20
C MET A 125 8.19 17.70 -11.12
N HIS A 126 7.12 17.13 -10.57
CA HIS A 126 6.00 16.57 -11.34
C HIS A 126 4.67 16.76 -10.62
N ARG A 127 3.57 16.83 -11.38
CA ARG A 127 2.23 17.16 -10.86
C ARG A 127 1.80 16.34 -9.64
N GLU A 128 2.05 15.02 -9.64
CA GLU A 128 1.65 14.14 -8.53
C GLU A 128 2.42 14.42 -7.22
N ALA A 129 3.60 15.05 -7.28
CA ALA A 129 4.38 15.40 -6.09
C ALA A 129 3.70 16.48 -5.25
N ASN A 130 2.84 17.30 -5.86
CA ASN A 130 2.09 18.33 -5.15
C ASN A 130 1.17 17.73 -4.07
N HIS A 131 0.78 16.46 -4.22
CA HIS A 131 -0.02 15.75 -3.21
C HIS A 131 0.75 15.40 -1.93
N LEU A 132 2.08 15.60 -1.92
CA LEU A 132 2.88 15.47 -0.70
C LEU A 132 2.73 16.68 0.24
N SER A 133 2.15 17.78 -0.24
CA SER A 133 1.97 19.02 0.55
C SER A 133 1.22 18.79 1.86
N ILE A 134 0.31 17.81 1.92
CA ILE A 134 -0.49 17.53 3.11
C ILE A 134 0.27 16.81 4.23
N PHE A 135 1.40 16.15 3.94
CA PHE A 135 2.14 15.37 4.95
C PHE A 135 3.16 16.24 5.66
N ASP A 136 3.23 16.21 6.97
CA ASP A 136 4.39 16.73 7.70
C ASP A 136 5.48 15.64 7.77
N PRO A 137 6.68 15.85 7.18
CA PRO A 137 7.78 14.90 7.32
C PRO A 137 8.18 14.61 8.77
N SER A 138 7.89 15.49 9.73
CA SER A 138 8.16 15.26 11.15
C SER A 138 7.27 14.17 11.77
N LEU A 139 6.07 13.96 11.21
CA LEU A 139 5.08 12.95 11.61
C LEU A 139 5.30 11.59 10.93
N ILE A 140 6.35 11.46 10.12
CA ILE A 140 6.78 10.17 9.58
C ILE A 140 7.62 9.46 10.63
N VAL A 141 7.04 8.42 11.23
CA VAL A 141 7.66 7.61 12.28
C VAL A 141 7.77 6.15 11.86
N SER A 142 8.63 5.42 12.56
CA SER A 142 8.76 3.97 12.41
C SER A 142 8.52 3.30 13.76
N HIS A 143 7.71 2.24 13.77
CA HIS A 143 7.44 1.43 14.95
C HIS A 143 8.06 0.04 14.81
N SER A 144 8.58 -0.51 15.90
CA SER A 144 9.09 -1.88 15.89
C SER A 144 7.99 -2.87 15.56
N LYS A 145 8.39 -4.04 15.07
CA LYS A 145 7.47 -5.10 14.70
C LYS A 145 6.55 -5.48 15.88
N GLY A 146 5.25 -5.31 15.69
CA GLY A 146 4.23 -5.63 16.70
C GLY A 146 3.86 -4.51 17.66
N GLU A 147 4.55 -3.35 17.63
CA GLU A 147 4.19 -2.19 18.45
C GLU A 147 2.90 -1.51 17.96
N GLU A 148 2.70 -1.44 16.64
CA GLU A 148 1.47 -0.94 16.04
C GLU A 148 0.70 -2.08 15.34
N PRO A 149 -0.27 -2.72 16.02
CA PRO A 149 -1.07 -3.80 15.46
C PRO A 149 -1.76 -3.48 14.12
N LEU A 150 -2.16 -2.22 13.89
CA LEU A 150 -2.87 -1.84 12.66
C LEU A 150 -2.00 -1.96 11.41
N LEU A 151 -0.67 -2.02 11.56
CA LEU A 151 0.23 -2.28 10.42
C LEU A 151 -0.02 -3.66 9.78
N LYS A 152 -0.69 -4.59 10.45
CA LYS A 152 -1.11 -5.87 9.85
C LYS A 152 -2.08 -5.68 8.68
N TYR A 153 -2.86 -4.61 8.66
CA TYR A 153 -3.72 -4.27 7.53
C TYR A 153 -2.90 -3.80 6.31
N ALA A 154 -1.85 -3.01 6.53
CA ALA A 154 -0.93 -2.63 5.47
C ALA A 154 -0.13 -3.84 4.95
N ASP A 155 0.26 -4.74 5.85
CA ASP A 155 0.97 -5.98 5.53
C ASP A 155 0.11 -6.91 4.66
N ILE A 156 -1.16 -7.18 5.01
CA ILE A 156 -2.03 -8.02 4.17
C ILE A 156 -2.32 -7.38 2.80
N ALA A 157 -2.49 -6.06 2.73
CA ALA A 157 -2.66 -5.37 1.44
C ALA A 157 -1.42 -5.51 0.56
N SER A 158 -0.23 -5.25 1.11
CA SER A 158 1.04 -5.44 0.41
C SER A 158 1.23 -6.89 -0.03
N TYR A 159 0.92 -7.84 0.86
CA TYR A 159 1.05 -9.26 0.60
C TYR A 159 0.10 -9.73 -0.50
N SER A 160 -1.17 -9.27 -0.49
CA SER A 160 -2.16 -9.62 -1.52
C SER A 160 -1.74 -9.15 -2.91
N VAL A 161 -1.16 -7.96 -3.00
CA VAL A 161 -0.71 -7.36 -4.26
C VAL A 161 0.57 -8.04 -4.74
N TYR A 162 1.48 -8.35 -3.82
CA TYR A 162 2.69 -9.13 -4.13
C TYR A 162 2.32 -10.52 -4.64
N GLN A 163 1.46 -11.26 -3.95
CA GLN A 163 1.06 -12.61 -4.36
C GLN A 163 0.32 -12.63 -5.70
N CYS A 164 -0.47 -11.59 -5.99
CA CYS A 164 -1.12 -11.42 -7.29
C CYS A 164 -0.12 -11.25 -8.44
N ALA A 165 1.05 -10.65 -8.21
CA ALA A 165 2.02 -10.33 -9.27
C ALA A 165 3.28 -11.21 -9.28
N ASN A 166 3.57 -11.91 -8.18
CA ASN A 166 4.83 -12.62 -7.99
C ASN A 166 4.83 -14.00 -8.65
N LYS A 167 5.81 -14.22 -9.53
CA LYS A 167 6.13 -15.53 -10.10
C LYS A 167 7.49 -16.00 -9.61
N SER A 168 7.51 -17.12 -8.90
CA SER A 168 8.73 -17.70 -8.33
C SER A 168 8.69 -19.22 -8.35
N LYS A 169 9.85 -19.86 -8.15
CA LYS A 169 9.89 -21.32 -8.00
C LYS A 169 9.05 -21.82 -6.81
N ALA A 170 8.94 -21.02 -5.75
CA ALA A 170 8.23 -21.40 -4.52
C ALA A 170 6.71 -21.51 -4.71
N ASN A 171 6.13 -20.79 -5.67
CA ASN A 171 4.72 -20.91 -6.06
C ASN A 171 4.55 -21.56 -7.44
N TYR A 172 5.53 -22.33 -7.92
CA TYR A 172 5.50 -22.97 -9.23
C TYR A 172 5.19 -22.01 -10.39
N PHE A 173 5.57 -20.74 -10.24
CA PHE A 173 5.27 -19.64 -11.15
C PHE A 173 3.77 -19.38 -11.35
N ILE A 174 2.93 -19.77 -10.38
CA ILE A 174 1.48 -19.54 -10.38
C ILE A 174 1.16 -18.41 -9.38
N PRO A 175 0.77 -17.22 -9.85
CA PRO A 175 0.34 -16.12 -8.99
C PRO A 175 -0.98 -16.42 -8.27
N GLU A 176 -1.23 -15.72 -7.16
CA GLU A 176 -2.42 -15.90 -6.33
C GLU A 176 -3.21 -14.58 -6.23
N PRO A 177 -4.23 -14.38 -7.09
CA PRO A 177 -5.02 -13.15 -7.10
C PRO A 177 -6.12 -13.12 -6.03
N ARG A 178 -6.47 -14.24 -5.38
CA ARG A 178 -7.66 -14.33 -4.52
C ARG A 178 -7.63 -13.34 -3.37
N TYR A 179 -6.49 -13.18 -2.71
CA TYR A 179 -6.36 -12.26 -1.57
C TYR A 179 -6.65 -10.82 -1.98
N LEU A 180 -6.18 -10.41 -3.16
CA LEU A 180 -6.40 -9.07 -3.69
C LEU A 180 -7.88 -8.87 -4.04
N LEU A 181 -8.53 -9.88 -4.63
CA LEU A 181 -9.94 -9.82 -4.98
C LEU A 181 -10.84 -9.66 -3.74
N GLU A 182 -10.52 -10.35 -2.63
CA GLU A 182 -11.24 -10.20 -1.35
C GLU A 182 -11.09 -8.78 -0.75
N LEU A 183 -9.93 -8.14 -0.94
CA LEU A 183 -9.66 -6.78 -0.47
C LEU A 183 -10.10 -5.67 -1.44
N SER A 184 -10.41 -6.03 -2.69
CA SER A 184 -10.53 -5.11 -3.83
C SER A 184 -11.41 -3.89 -3.55
N LYS A 185 -12.59 -4.10 -2.94
CA LYS A 185 -13.56 -3.03 -2.61
C LYS A 185 -13.00 -1.91 -1.73
N ARG A 186 -11.93 -2.19 -0.98
CA ARG A 186 -11.28 -1.25 -0.06
C ARG A 186 -10.03 -0.58 -0.63
N PHE A 187 -9.58 -0.92 -1.84
CA PHE A 187 -8.52 -0.12 -2.46
C PHE A 187 -9.00 1.29 -2.82
N GLY A 188 -8.08 2.24 -2.88
CA GLY A 188 -8.37 3.55 -3.46
C GLY A 188 -8.79 3.41 -4.93
N ALA A 189 -9.80 4.17 -5.34
CA ALA A 189 -10.30 4.18 -6.72
C ALA A 189 -10.58 5.61 -7.19
N ASP A 190 -10.73 5.78 -8.50
CA ASP A 190 -11.24 7.03 -9.07
C ASP A 190 -12.78 7.08 -8.98
N GLU A 191 -13.37 8.16 -9.52
CA GLU A 191 -14.82 8.38 -9.54
C GLU A 191 -15.60 7.28 -10.29
N SER A 192 -14.95 6.58 -11.23
CA SER A 192 -15.52 5.44 -11.95
C SER A 192 -15.35 4.10 -11.22
N GLY A 193 -14.71 4.11 -10.04
CA GLY A 193 -14.39 2.91 -9.27
C GLY A 193 -13.14 2.18 -9.77
N LYS A 194 -12.34 2.72 -10.69
CA LYS A 194 -11.13 2.07 -11.20
C LYS A 194 -9.98 2.17 -10.21
N VAL A 195 -9.38 1.02 -9.87
CA VAL A 195 -8.29 0.92 -8.89
C VAL A 195 -6.91 1.13 -9.50
N LEU A 196 -6.66 0.59 -10.69
CA LEU A 196 -5.35 0.66 -11.34
C LEU A 196 -5.00 2.12 -11.68
N ASN A 197 -3.77 2.52 -11.33
CA ASN A 197 -3.22 3.88 -11.37
C ASN A 197 -3.80 4.87 -10.33
N THR A 198 -4.74 4.42 -9.51
CA THR A 198 -5.30 5.18 -8.37
C THR A 198 -4.87 4.57 -7.05
N GLY A 199 -5.49 3.47 -6.62
CA GLY A 199 -5.12 2.73 -5.40
C GLY A 199 -3.92 1.80 -5.60
N ILE A 200 -3.74 1.26 -6.80
CA ILE A 200 -2.57 0.42 -7.14
C ILE A 200 -1.77 1.10 -8.24
N LYS A 201 -0.52 1.46 -7.95
CA LYS A 201 0.40 2.06 -8.91
C LYS A 201 1.41 1.03 -9.38
N CYS A 202 1.50 0.78 -10.68
CA CYS A 202 2.62 0.08 -11.28
C CYS A 202 3.78 1.06 -11.46
N ILE A 203 4.99 0.73 -10.99
CA ILE A 203 6.18 1.53 -11.31
C ILE A 203 6.50 1.32 -12.79
N HIS A 204 6.70 2.43 -13.51
CA HIS A 204 6.74 2.50 -14.98
C HIS A 204 5.36 2.29 -15.61
N LYS A 205 5.07 1.09 -16.09
CA LYS A 205 3.79 0.75 -16.75
C LYS A 205 3.47 -0.73 -16.50
N LEU A 206 2.18 -1.08 -16.62
CA LEU A 206 1.68 -2.42 -16.34
C LEU A 206 2.41 -3.50 -17.18
N SER A 207 2.67 -3.21 -18.46
CA SER A 207 3.40 -4.09 -19.37
C SER A 207 4.81 -4.44 -18.87
N ASP A 208 5.43 -3.56 -18.08
CA ASP A 208 6.78 -3.77 -17.55
C ASP A 208 6.78 -4.70 -16.33
N LEU A 209 5.62 -5.15 -15.85
CA LEU A 209 5.54 -6.12 -14.77
C LEU A 209 5.66 -7.56 -15.26
N GLN A 210 5.56 -7.81 -16.58
CA GLN A 210 5.67 -9.14 -17.19
C GLN A 210 4.68 -10.16 -16.56
N LEU A 211 3.45 -9.69 -16.32
CA LEU A 211 2.38 -10.47 -15.72
C LEU A 211 1.81 -11.48 -16.72
N ASP A 212 1.18 -12.52 -16.18
CA ASP A 212 0.40 -13.43 -17.02
C ASP A 212 -0.88 -12.71 -17.50
N PRO A 213 -1.42 -13.04 -18.70
CA PRO A 213 -2.55 -12.31 -19.27
C PRO A 213 -3.80 -12.27 -18.38
N ASP A 214 -4.05 -13.34 -17.63
CA ASP A 214 -5.14 -13.43 -16.65
C ASP A 214 -4.92 -12.50 -15.45
N ILE A 215 -3.69 -12.39 -14.94
CA ILE A 215 -3.32 -11.44 -13.87
C ILE A 215 -3.39 -10.00 -14.36
N GLU A 216 -2.95 -9.73 -15.59
CA GLU A 216 -3.10 -8.40 -16.19
C GLU A 216 -4.59 -8.03 -16.31
N SER A 217 -5.44 -8.98 -16.72
CA SER A 217 -6.90 -8.82 -16.75
C SER A 217 -7.48 -8.55 -15.36
N VAL A 218 -7.01 -9.25 -14.32
CA VAL A 218 -7.42 -8.99 -12.93
C VAL A 218 -7.10 -7.55 -12.52
N LEU A 219 -5.87 -7.07 -12.74
CA LEU A 219 -5.46 -5.73 -12.33
C LEU A 219 -6.17 -4.62 -13.12
N THR A 220 -6.37 -4.80 -14.43
CA THR A 220 -7.09 -3.84 -15.29
C THR A 220 -8.58 -3.81 -15.00
N GLY A 221 -9.17 -4.96 -14.68
CA GLY A 221 -10.57 -5.15 -14.32
C GLY A 221 -10.90 -4.79 -12.88
N LEU A 222 -9.90 -4.59 -12.00
CA LEU A 222 -10.13 -4.35 -10.58
C LEU A 222 -10.97 -3.08 -10.33
N ARG A 223 -12.01 -3.22 -9.50
CA ARG A 223 -12.91 -2.14 -9.10
C ARG A 223 -13.02 -2.05 -7.59
N ALA A 224 -13.25 -0.83 -7.10
CA ALA A 224 -13.52 -0.55 -5.70
C ALA A 224 -14.60 0.52 -5.55
N ASP A 225 -15.07 0.70 -4.32
CA ASP A 225 -16.02 1.77 -4.01
C ASP A 225 -15.34 3.14 -4.29
N PRO A 226 -15.96 4.02 -5.09
CA PRO A 226 -15.43 5.35 -5.36
C PRO A 226 -15.16 6.16 -4.07
N PRO A 227 -14.30 7.18 -4.13
CA PRO A 227 -14.14 8.10 -3.01
C PRO A 227 -15.49 8.75 -2.70
N PRO A 228 -15.84 8.97 -1.41
CA PRO A 228 -17.02 9.76 -1.08
C PRO A 228 -16.88 11.15 -1.70
N PRO A 229 -17.99 11.79 -2.10
CA PRO A 229 -17.95 13.16 -2.60
C PRO A 229 -17.25 14.05 -1.56
N GLY A 230 -16.27 14.83 -2.02
CA GLY A 230 -15.46 15.67 -1.15
C GLY A 230 -16.32 16.61 -0.31
N ARG A 231 -15.93 16.84 0.94
CA ARG A 231 -16.50 17.95 1.73
C ARG A 231 -16.02 19.24 1.09
N ALA A 232 -16.94 19.96 0.45
CA ALA A 232 -16.71 21.29 -0.10
C ALA A 232 -16.44 22.31 1.02
#